data_AF-A0A7K4SBX4-F1
#
_entry.id   AF-A0A7K4SBX4-F1
#
_cell.length_a   1.000
_cell.length_b   1.000
_cell.length_c   1.000
_cell.angle_alpha   90.00
_cell.angle_beta   90.00
_cell.angle_gamma   90.00
#
_symmetry.space_group_name_H-M   'P 1'
#
loop_
_entity.id
_entity.type
_entity.pdbx_description
1 polymer ?
#
loop_
_entity_poly.entity_id
_entity_poly.type
_entity_poly.pdbx_seq_one_letter_code
_entity_poly.pdbx_strand_id
1 'polypeptide(L)' 'TPALLLSDQEQLDEEINNLRKELRVKVNRLYEAQGKPELKGFNLNPMTAEEMKLINRILEG' A
#
# COMPACT_ATOMS: atom_id res chain seq x y z
N THR A 1 0.96 -14.32 -25.83
CA THR A 1 1.87 -13.17 -26.02
C THR A 1 2.14 -12.52 -24.68
N PRO A 2 3.35 -12.00 -24.43
CA PRO A 2 3.73 -11.42 -23.12
C PRO A 2 2.77 -10.33 -22.60
N ALA A 3 2.11 -9.61 -23.51
CA ALA A 3 1.16 -8.54 -23.17
C ALA A 3 -0.10 -9.01 -22.45
N LEU A 4 -0.60 -10.23 -22.73
CA LEU A 4 -1.78 -10.78 -22.04
C LEU A 4 -1.45 -11.10 -20.58
N LEU A 5 -0.27 -11.69 -20.34
CA LEU A 5 0.20 -12.02 -18.99
C LEU A 5 0.40 -10.76 -18.13
N LEU A 6 0.90 -9.68 -18.74
CA LEU A 6 1.08 -8.40 -18.05
C LEU A 6 -0.27 -7.78 -17.68
N SER A 7 -1.23 -7.76 -18.61
CA SER A 7 -2.58 -7.27 -18.35
C SER A 7 -3.29 -8.06 -17.25
N ASP A 8 -3.15 -9.39 -17.25
CA ASP A 8 -3.72 -10.24 -16.21
C ASP A 8 -3.06 -9.93 -14.85
N GLN A 9 -1.75 -9.71 -14.82
CA GLN A 9 -1.03 -9.34 -13.60
C GLN A 9 -1.47 -7.98 -13.06
N GLU A 10 -1.68 -6.99 -13.93
CA GLU A 10 -2.17 -5.66 -13.55
C GLU A 10 -3.58 -5.73 -12.95
N GLN A 11 -4.47 -6.52 -13.53
CA GLN A 11 -5.82 -6.74 -13.00
C GLN A 11 -5.79 -7.41 -11.62
N LEU A 12 -4.96 -8.44 -11.45
CA LEU A 12 -4.81 -9.12 -10.16
C LEU A 12 -4.25 -8.15 -9.10
N ASP A 13 -3.28 -7.32 -9.45
CA ASP A 13 -2.73 -6.32 -8.53
C ASP A 13 -3.79 -5.27 -8.14
N GLU A 14 -4.66 -4.87 -9.07
CA GLU A 14 -5.78 -3.97 -8.77
C GLU A 14 -6.78 -4.61 -7.79
N GLU A 15 -7.19 -5.85 -8.05
CA GLU A 15 -8.11 -6.60 -7.18
C GLU A 15 -7.53 -6.80 -5.77
N ILE A 16 -6.25 -7.19 -5.68
CA ILE A 16 -5.53 -7.31 -4.41
C ILE A 16 -5.54 -5.98 -3.65
N ASN A 17 -5.27 -4.87 -4.33
CA ASN A 17 -5.26 -3.55 -3.71
C ASN A 17 -6.66 -3.13 -3.22
N ASN A 18 -7.71 -3.44 -3.98
CA ASN A 18 -9.08 -3.16 -3.58
C ASN A 18 -9.48 -3.98 -2.33
N LEU A 19 -9.18 -5.27 -2.30
CA LEU A 19 -9.40 -6.14 -1.13
C LEU A 19 -8.67 -5.61 0.12
N ARG A 20 -7.41 -5.19 -0.02
CA ARG A 20 -6.63 -4.62 1.09
C ARG A 20 -7.22 -3.31 1.61
N LYS A 21 -7.73 -2.43 0.72
CA LYS A 21 -8.40 -1.18 1.12
C LYS A 21 -9.65 -1.46 1.95
N GLU A 22 -10.49 -2.39 1.51
CA GLU A 22 -11.70 -2.76 2.26
C GLU A 22 -11.38 -3.37 3.62
N LEU A 23 -10.39 -4.26 3.67
CA LEU A 23 -9.97 -4.89 4.90
C LEU A 23 -9.43 -3.85 5.90
N ARG A 24 -8.67 -2.86 5.44
CA ARG A 24 -8.17 -1.77 6.28
C ARG A 24 -9.29 -1.05 7.01
N VAL A 25 -10.38 -0.70 6.33
CA VAL A 25 -11.52 -0.01 6.97
C VAL A 25 -12.11 -0.88 8.08
N LYS A 26 -12.28 -2.19 7.82
CA LYS A 26 -12.82 -3.14 8.80
C LYS A 26 -11.89 -3.29 10.01
N VAL A 27 -10.58 -3.42 9.77
CA VAL A 27 -9.58 -3.57 10.83
C VAL A 27 -9.43 -2.30 11.67
N ASN A 28 -9.42 -1.12 11.04
CA ASN A 28 -9.34 0.15 11.77
C ASN A 28 -10.55 0.34 12.69
N ARG A 29 -11.77 0.09 12.20
CA ARG A 29 -12.99 0.13 13.04
C ARG A 29 -12.92 -0.86 14.21
N LEU A 30 -12.37 -2.05 13.98
CA LEU A 30 -12.17 -3.04 15.04
C LEU A 30 -11.14 -2.56 16.08
N TYR A 31 -10.05 -1.93 15.64
CA TYR A 31 -9.03 -1.39 16.53
C TYR A 31 -9.56 -0.22 17.38
N GLU A 32 -10.30 0.69 16.77
CA GLU A 32 -11.03 1.76 17.47
C GLU A 32 -11.95 1.18 18.56
N ALA A 33 -12.75 0.16 18.22
CA ALA A 33 -13.63 -0.51 19.17
C ALA A 33 -12.88 -1.22 20.31
N GLN A 34 -11.62 -1.61 20.09
CA GLN A 34 -10.73 -2.21 21.09
C GLN A 34 -9.88 -1.18 21.85
N GLY A 35 -9.98 0.12 21.54
CA GLY A 35 -9.13 1.16 22.12
C GLY A 35 -7.66 1.06 21.69
N LYS A 36 -7.37 0.38 20.58
CA LYS A 36 -6.02 0.24 20.03
C LYS A 36 -5.73 1.36 19.03
N PRO A 37 -4.48 1.84 18.95
CA PRO A 37 -4.09 2.85 17.96
C PRO A 37 -4.18 2.29 16.54
N GLU A 38 -4.53 3.12 15.56
CA GLU A 38 -4.58 2.70 14.14
C GLU A 38 -3.27 2.06 13.67
N LEU A 39 -3.40 1.09 12.76
CA LEU A 39 -2.27 0.45 12.09
C LEU A 39 -1.53 1.45 11.18
N LYS A 40 -0.39 1.95 11.66
CA LYS A 40 0.54 2.74 10.85
C LYS A 40 1.32 1.82 9.92
N GLY A 41 1.50 2.26 8.67
CA GLY A 41 2.34 1.55 7.69
C GLY A 41 1.72 0.31 7.05
N PHE A 42 0.49 -0.07 7.41
CA PHE A 42 -0.21 -1.17 6.75
C PHE A 42 -0.58 -0.77 5.32
N ASN A 43 -0.19 -1.58 4.33
CA ASN A 43 -0.38 -1.33 2.90
C ASN A 43 0.49 -0.21 2.28
N LEU A 44 1.60 0.15 2.92
CA LEU A 44 2.65 0.92 2.24
C LEU A 44 3.54 -0.04 1.44
N ASN A 45 3.79 0.28 0.18
CA ASN A 45 4.88 -0.35 -0.56
C ASN A 45 6.21 0.23 -0.04
N PRO A 46 7.29 -0.57 -0.01
CA PRO A 46 8.61 -0.01 0.22
C PRO A 46 8.87 1.06 -0.84
N MET A 47 9.37 2.21 -0.41
CA MET A 47 9.79 3.25 -1.34
C MET A 47 10.88 2.72 -2.26
N THR A 48 10.80 3.09 -3.54
CA THR A 48 11.86 2.80 -4.50
C THR A 48 13.14 3.55 -4.13
N ALA A 49 14.27 3.07 -4.66
CA ALA A 49 15.56 3.73 -4.45
C ALA A 49 15.57 5.19 -4.96
N GLU A 50 14.78 5.48 -5.99
CA GLU A 50 14.62 6.84 -6.54
C GLU A 50 13.80 7.74 -5.61
N GLU A 51 12.66 7.25 -5.13
CA GLU A 51 11.84 7.96 -4.15
C GLU A 51 12.60 8.25 -2.85
N MET A 52 13.42 7.29 -2.37
CA MET A 52 14.27 7.51 -1.20
C MET A 52 15.35 8.56 -1.45
N LYS A 53 16.01 8.55 -2.62
CA LYS A 53 17.01 9.58 -2.97
C LYS A 53 16.39 10.98 -3.05
N LEU A 54 15.19 11.10 -3.60
CA LEU A 54 14.47 12.38 -3.68
C LEU A 54 14.16 12.91 -2.27
N ILE A 55 13.65 12.06 -1.39
CA ILE A 55 13.33 12.42 -0.01
C ILE A 55 14.59 12.85 0.74
N ASN A 56 15.71 12.13 0.61
CA ASN A 56 16.97 12.52 1.24
C ASN A 56 17.44 13.89 0.76
N ARG A 57 17.33 14.19 -0.54
CA ARG A 57 17.68 15.50 -1.08
C ARG A 57 16.81 16.64 -0.54
N ILE A 58 15.52 16.38 -0.29
CA ILE A 58 14.59 17.37 0.29
C ILE A 58 14.92 17.60 1.78
N LEU A 59 15.28 16.54 2.50
CA LEU A 59 15.60 16.61 3.94
C LEU A 59 16.99 17.18 4.24
N GLU A 60 17.94 17.06 3.32
CA GLU A 60 19.30 17.61 3.41
C GLU A 60 19.41 19.06 2.88
N GLY A 61 18.34 19.59 2.28
CA GLY A 61 18.24 20.99 1.82
C GLY A 61 17.77 21.95 2.90
#